data_AF-A0A7I7SQB0-F1
#
_entry.id   AF-A0A7I7SQB0-F1
#
_cell.length_a   1.000
_cell.length_b   1.000
_cell.length_c   1.000
_cell.angle_alpha   90.00
_cell.angle_beta   90.00
_cell.angle_gamma   90.00
#
_symmetry.space_group_name_H-M   'P 1'
#
loop_
_entity.id
_entity.type
_entity.pdbx_description
1 polymer ?
#
loop_
_entity_poly.entity_id
_entity_poly.type
_entity_poly.pdbx_seq_one_letter_code
_entity_poly.pdbx_strand_id
1 'polypeptide(L)'
;MPATEIISSYHDLWRVEQSFRMSKSDLAARPMFARTRDAIEAHLTIVFTALALSREIQTRTGLSLRRFLRTLKPLRNATIDINGVIATYPPAINPEVETILNALKTEKSRH
;
A
#
# COMPACT_ATOMS: atom_id res chain seq x y z
N MET A 1 30.40 11.81 -15.56
CA MET A 1 30.10 10.99 -14.38
C MET A 1 31.33 10.15 -14.05
N PRO A 2 31.98 10.35 -12.90
CA PRO A 2 33.04 9.47 -12.41
C PRO A 2 32.57 8.02 -12.26
N ALA A 3 33.48 7.06 -12.37
CA ALA A 3 33.17 5.62 -12.33
C ALA A 3 32.40 5.19 -11.05
N THR A 4 32.67 5.84 -9.92
CA THR A 4 31.98 5.61 -8.64
C THR A 4 30.50 5.98 -8.68
N GLU A 5 30.14 7.06 -9.39
CA GLU A 5 28.77 7.51 -9.57
C GLU A 5 27.97 6.53 -10.46
N ILE A 6 28.61 5.97 -11.48
CA ILE A 6 28.02 4.96 -12.36
C ILE A 6 27.70 3.68 -11.56
N ILE A 7 28.66 3.21 -10.74
CA ILE A 7 28.48 2.02 -9.89
C ILE A 7 27.33 2.23 -8.89
N SER A 8 27.27 3.42 -8.24
CA SER A 8 26.17 3.76 -7.33
C SER A 8 24.82 3.77 -8.03
N SER A 9 24.74 4.34 -9.23
CA SER A 9 23.50 4.40 -10.01
C SER A 9 23.00 3.00 -10.42
N TYR A 10 23.92 2.10 -10.76
CA TYR A 10 23.58 0.69 -11.03
C TYR A 10 23.09 -0.03 -9.77
N HIS A 11 23.62 0.29 -8.60
CA HIS A 11 23.15 -0.30 -7.35
C HIS A 11 21.69 0.07 -7.06
N ASP A 12 21.27 1.29 -7.40
CA ASP A 12 19.89 1.76 -7.21
C ASP A 12 18.87 1.12 -8.15
N LEU A 13 19.30 0.43 -9.21
CA LEU A 13 18.42 -0.32 -10.12
C LEU A 13 17.60 -1.39 -9.40
N TRP A 14 18.11 -1.90 -8.28
CA TRP A 14 17.37 -2.84 -7.43
C TRP A 14 16.01 -2.26 -6.98
N ARG A 15 15.89 -0.94 -6.78
CA ARG A 15 14.63 -0.30 -6.38
C ARG A 15 13.55 -0.44 -7.46
N VAL A 16 13.97 -0.35 -8.72
CA VAL A 16 13.12 -0.53 -9.89
C VAL A 16 12.66 -1.99 -9.98
N GLU A 17 13.58 -2.94 -9.82
CA GLU A 17 13.26 -4.37 -9.80
C GLU A 17 12.27 -4.72 -8.68
N GLN A 18 12.49 -4.17 -7.48
CA GLN A 18 11.56 -4.32 -6.36
C GLN A 18 10.16 -3.80 -6.68
N SER A 19 10.06 -2.65 -7.34
CA SER A 19 8.78 -2.07 -7.75
C SER A 19 8.06 -2.95 -8.76
N PHE A 20 8.80 -3.51 -9.74
CA PHE A 20 8.24 -4.47 -10.68
C PHE A 20 7.78 -5.77 -10.00
N ARG A 21 8.55 -6.27 -9.03
CA ARG A 21 8.17 -7.44 -8.25
C ARG A 21 6.87 -7.20 -7.51
N MET A 22 6.77 -6.10 -6.75
CA MET A 22 5.55 -5.73 -6.01
C MET A 22 4.34 -5.54 -6.93
N SER A 23 4.51 -4.84 -8.05
CA SER A 23 3.46 -4.66 -9.07
C SER A 23 2.94 -6.01 -9.57
N LYS A 24 3.81 -6.99 -9.76
CA LYS A 24 3.44 -8.33 -10.25
C LYS A 24 2.82 -9.24 -9.18
N SER A 25 3.38 -9.30 -7.98
CA SER A 25 2.97 -10.24 -6.92
C SER A 25 1.88 -9.69 -6.01
N ASP A 26 2.06 -8.46 -5.51
CA ASP A 26 1.20 -7.88 -4.50
C ASP A 26 0.00 -7.18 -5.13
N LEU A 27 0.19 -6.54 -6.29
CA LEU A 27 -0.83 -5.76 -6.99
C LEU A 27 -1.41 -6.47 -8.22
N ALA A 28 -0.93 -7.69 -8.51
CA ALA A 28 -1.40 -8.53 -9.61
C ALA A 28 -1.52 -7.78 -10.96
N ALA A 29 -0.52 -6.98 -11.32
CA ALA A 29 -0.50 -6.29 -12.60
C ALA A 29 -0.54 -7.27 -13.78
N ARG A 30 -1.67 -7.37 -14.48
CA ARG A 30 -1.90 -8.28 -15.61
C ARG A 30 -2.67 -7.60 -16.77
N PRO A 31 -2.12 -6.53 -17.37
CA PRO A 31 -2.79 -5.83 -18.48
C PRO A 31 -3.05 -6.72 -19.70
N MET A 32 -2.30 -7.83 -19.86
CA MET A 32 -2.49 -8.79 -20.96
C MET A 32 -3.88 -9.45 -20.98
N PHE A 33 -4.63 -9.43 -19.88
CA PHE A 33 -5.99 -9.99 -19.83
C PHE A 33 -7.08 -8.97 -20.21
N ALA A 34 -6.73 -7.70 -20.41
CA ALA A 34 -7.65 -6.67 -20.91
C ALA A 34 -7.62 -6.61 -22.44
N ARG A 35 -8.79 -6.34 -23.06
CA ARG A 35 -8.95 -6.39 -24.53
C ARG A 35 -9.18 -5.03 -25.19
N THR A 36 -9.68 -4.06 -24.45
CA THR A 36 -9.86 -2.69 -24.93
C THR A 36 -8.74 -1.80 -24.41
N ARG A 37 -8.40 -0.77 -25.18
CA ARG A 37 -7.41 0.23 -24.78
C ARG A 37 -7.77 0.85 -23.43
N ASP A 38 -9.03 1.26 -23.26
CA ASP A 38 -9.53 1.87 -22.03
C ASP A 38 -9.34 0.97 -20.81
N ALA A 39 -9.60 -0.34 -20.95
CA ALA A 39 -9.41 -1.29 -19.86
C ALA A 39 -7.92 -1.50 -19.50
N ILE A 40 -7.03 -1.48 -20.50
CA ILE A 40 -5.58 -1.56 -20.28
C ILE A 40 -5.10 -0.31 -19.55
N GLU A 41 -5.48 0.88 -20.02
CA GLU A 41 -5.10 2.17 -19.42
C GLU A 41 -5.63 2.29 -17.99
N ALA A 42 -6.88 1.91 -17.74
CA ALA A 42 -7.45 1.89 -16.39
C ALA A 42 -6.71 0.92 -15.47
N HIS A 43 -6.42 -0.31 -15.93
CA HIS A 43 -5.69 -1.31 -15.14
C HIS A 43 -4.30 -0.82 -14.77
N LEU A 44 -3.54 -0.28 -15.73
CA LEU A 44 -2.23 0.29 -15.48
C LEU A 44 -2.28 1.45 -14.50
N THR A 45 -3.25 2.36 -14.67
CA THR A 45 -3.44 3.52 -13.78
C THR A 45 -3.69 3.09 -12.33
N ILE A 46 -4.59 2.12 -12.13
CA ILE A 46 -4.89 1.57 -10.80
C ILE A 46 -3.66 0.90 -10.19
N VAL A 47 -2.95 0.08 -10.96
CA VAL A 47 -1.74 -0.60 -10.49
C VAL A 47 -0.65 0.38 -10.10
N PHE A 48 -0.38 1.40 -10.92
CA PHE A 48 0.64 2.40 -10.62
C PHE A 48 0.27 3.22 -9.39
N THR A 49 -0.99 3.61 -9.26
CA THR A 49 -1.50 4.31 -8.07
C THR A 49 -1.33 3.45 -6.82
N ALA A 50 -1.74 2.18 -6.88
CA ALA A 50 -1.59 1.25 -5.77
C ALA A 50 -0.12 0.99 -5.40
N LEU A 51 0.79 0.99 -6.38
CA LEU A 51 2.23 0.86 -6.15
C LEU A 51 2.78 2.08 -5.40
N ALA A 52 2.43 3.29 -5.84
CA ALA A 52 2.83 4.53 -5.17
C ALA A 52 2.35 4.55 -3.71
N LEU A 53 1.07 4.24 -3.48
CA LEU A 53 0.50 4.12 -2.13
C LEU A 53 1.22 3.07 -1.29
N SER A 54 1.51 1.90 -1.88
CA SER A 54 2.21 0.82 -1.18
C SER A 54 3.61 1.22 -0.74
N ARG A 55 4.34 1.95 -1.59
CA ARG A 55 5.67 2.50 -1.27
C ARG A 55 5.60 3.54 -0.18
N GLU A 56 4.61 4.42 -0.22
CA GLU A 56 4.41 5.43 0.81
C GLU A 56 4.09 4.78 2.17
N ILE A 57 3.19 3.79 2.19
CA ILE A 57 2.87 3.02 3.39
C ILE A 57 4.12 2.34 3.95
N GLN A 58 4.91 1.67 3.12
CA GLN A 58 6.18 1.05 3.52
C GLN A 58 7.15 2.08 4.10
N THR A 59 7.25 3.25 3.48
CA THR A 59 8.17 4.33 3.88
C THR A 59 7.79 4.94 5.23
N ARG A 60 6.49 5.13 5.47
CA ARG A 60 5.99 5.70 6.75
C ARG A 60 6.01 4.69 7.89
N THR A 61 5.59 3.45 7.61
CA THR A 61 5.36 2.44 8.66
C THR A 61 6.51 1.47 8.86
N GLY A 62 7.42 1.34 7.89
CA GLY A 62 8.45 0.29 7.87
C GLY A 62 7.92 -1.13 7.66
N LEU A 63 6.60 -1.31 7.50
CA LEU A 63 5.97 -2.62 7.35
C LEU A 63 5.88 -3.03 5.89
N SER A 64 5.96 -4.34 5.62
CA SER A 64 5.57 -4.87 4.31
C SER A 64 4.08 -4.66 4.08
N LEU A 65 3.66 -4.43 2.82
CA LEU A 65 2.27 -4.20 2.46
C LEU A 65 1.36 -5.34 2.95
N ARG A 66 1.80 -6.59 2.79
CA ARG A 66 1.07 -7.77 3.29
C ARG A 66 0.87 -7.72 4.81
N ARG A 67 1.88 -7.36 5.59
CA ARG A 67 1.76 -7.25 7.05
C ARG A 67 0.81 -6.11 7.42
N PHE A 68 0.99 -4.94 6.81
CA PHE A 68 0.12 -3.78 7.00
C PHE A 68 -1.35 -4.12 6.75
N LEU A 69 -1.66 -4.71 5.58
CA LEU A 69 -3.03 -5.11 5.24
C LEU A 69 -3.57 -6.18 6.19
N ARG A 70 -2.77 -7.18 6.57
CA ARG A 70 -3.21 -8.22 7.51
C ARG A 70 -3.54 -7.65 8.90
N THR A 71 -2.79 -6.66 9.36
CA THR A 71 -3.00 -6.02 10.66
C THR A 71 -4.24 -5.12 10.65
N LEU A 72 -4.47 -4.35 9.59
CA LEU A 72 -5.58 -3.38 9.57
C LEU A 72 -6.89 -3.92 8.97
N LYS A 73 -6.86 -4.90 8.07
CA LYS A 73 -8.06 -5.46 7.42
C LYS A 73 -9.16 -5.97 8.37
N PRO A 74 -8.84 -6.53 9.56
CA PRO A 74 -9.86 -6.94 10.53
C PRO A 74 -10.57 -5.78 11.22
N LEU A 75 -10.02 -4.57 11.20
CA LEU A 75 -10.60 -3.41 11.86
C LEU A 75 -11.86 -2.97 11.11
N ARG A 76 -13.01 -3.37 11.63
CA ARG A 76 -14.33 -3.06 11.08
C ARG A 76 -15.27 -2.69 12.21
N ASN A 77 -16.17 -1.75 11.94
CA ASN A 77 -17.26 -1.47 12.87
C ASN A 77 -18.21 -2.66 12.91
N ALA A 78 -18.72 -2.98 14.10
CA ALA A 78 -19.75 -3.98 14.29
C ALA A 78 -21.09 -3.29 14.51
N THR A 79 -22.11 -3.66 13.73
CA THR A 79 -23.48 -3.20 13.93
C THR A 79 -24.27 -4.34 14.55
N ILE A 80 -24.83 -4.10 15.72
CA ILE A 80 -25.62 -5.07 16.50
C ILE A 80 -27.04 -4.55 16.59
N ASP A 81 -28.01 -5.40 16.25
CA ASP A 81 -29.43 -5.15 16.47
C ASP A 81 -29.91 -6.01 17.65
N ILE A 82 -30.40 -5.34 18.69
CA ILE A 82 -31.02 -6.00 19.85
C ILE A 82 -32.42 -5.42 20.00
N ASN A 83 -33.44 -6.24 19.72
CA ASN A 83 -34.85 -5.87 19.86
C ASN A 83 -35.24 -4.57 19.11
N GLY A 84 -34.65 -4.33 17.93
CA GLY A 84 -34.93 -3.13 17.12
C GLY A 84 -34.07 -1.92 17.48
N VAL A 85 -33.18 -2.03 18.47
CA VAL A 85 -32.17 -1.03 18.78
C VAL A 85 -30.88 -1.38 18.05
N ILE A 86 -30.54 -0.58 17.03
CA ILE A 86 -29.30 -0.71 16.28
C ILE A 86 -28.21 0.10 16.96
N ALA A 87 -27.14 -0.58 17.38
CA ALA A 87 -25.94 0.04 17.92
C ALA A 87 -24.72 -0.29 17.06
N THR A 88 -23.88 0.71 16.78
CA THR A 88 -22.62 0.54 16.05
C THR A 88 -21.45 0.70 17.00
N TYR A 89 -20.56 -0.29 17.03
CA TYR A 89 -19.38 -0.32 17.88
C TYR A 89 -18.11 -0.24 17.01
N PRO A 90 -17.16 0.66 17.35
CA PRO A 90 -15.88 0.71 16.65
C PRO A 90 -15.02 -0.54 16.97
N PRO A 91 -14.06 -0.89 16.10
CA PRO A 91 -13.14 -1.98 16.38
C PRO A 91 -12.25 -1.66 17.58
N ALA A 92 -11.87 -2.69 18.35
CA ALA A 92 -10.87 -2.54 19.40
C ALA A 92 -9.50 -2.22 18.77
N ILE A 93 -8.92 -1.09 19.16
CA ILE A 93 -7.59 -0.66 18.71
C ILE A 93 -6.57 -1.09 19.76
N ASN A 94 -5.61 -1.90 19.36
CA ASN A 94 -4.48 -2.26 20.21
C ASN A 94 -3.29 -1.29 20.00
N PRO A 95 -2.27 -1.31 20.87
CA PRO A 95 -1.12 -0.40 20.76
C PRO A 95 -0.33 -0.51 19.45
N GLU A 96 -0.25 -1.72 18.86
CA GLU A 96 0.42 -1.91 17.56
C GLU A 96 -0.33 -1.16 16.45
N VAL A 97 -1.66 -1.30 16.39
CA VAL A 97 -2.52 -0.60 15.43
C VAL A 97 -2.43 0.90 15.62
N GLU A 98 -2.47 1.38 16.86
CA GLU A 98 -2.33 2.81 17.15
C GLU A 98 -1.00 3.39 16.64
N THR A 99 0.09 2.65 16.85
CA THR A 99 1.42 3.02 16.32
C THR A 99 1.42 3.13 14.80
N ILE A 100 0.80 2.16 14.11
CA ILE A 100 0.68 2.17 12.64
C ILE A 100 -0.14 3.38 12.17
N LEU A 101 -1.29 3.65 12.80
CA LEU A 101 -2.14 4.78 12.44
C LEU A 101 -1.44 6.13 12.66
N ASN A 102 -0.68 6.27 13.76
CA ASN A 102 0.08 7.49 14.03
C ASN A 102 1.23 7.70 13.02
N ALA A 103 1.89 6.62 12.59
CA ALA A 103 2.89 6.68 11.53
C ALA A 103 2.30 7.18 10.19
N LEU A 104 1.04 6.85 9.89
CA LEU A 104 0.36 7.36 8.69
C LEU A 104 -0.04 8.83 8.80
N LYS A 105 -0.48 9.28 9.98
CA LYS A 105 -0.92 10.66 10.26
C LYS A 105 0.21 11.68 10.22
N THR A 106 1.45 11.24 10.47
CA THR A 106 2.58 12.15 10.52
C THR A 106 2.83 12.70 9.11
N GLU A 107 2.43 13.94 8.86
CA GLU A 107 2.89 14.68 7.70
C GLU A 107 4.39 14.92 7.88
N LYS A 108 5.22 14.16 7.18
CA LYS A 108 6.49 14.75 6.75
C LYS A 108 6.12 15.77 5.67
N SER A 109 5.72 16.97 6.11
CA SER A 109 5.74 18.15 5.26
C SER A 109 7.17 18.29 4.74
N ARG A 110 7.35 17.92 3.48
CA ARG A 110 8.55 18.15 2.69
C ARG A 110 8.10 18.54 1.30
N HIS A 111 7.66 19.79 1.20
CA HIS A 111 7.96 20.67 0.09
C HIS A 111 8.05 22.10 0.62
#